data_AF-A0A4Z0JAU9-F1
#
_entry.id   AF-A0A4Z0JAU9-F1
#
_cell.length_a   1.000
_cell.length_b   1.000
_cell.length_c   1.000
_cell.angle_alpha   90.00
_cell.angle_beta   90.00
_cell.angle_gamma   90.00
#
_symmetry.space_group_name_H-M   'P 1'
#
loop_
_entity.id
_entity.type
_entity.pdbx_description
1 polymer ?
#
loop_
_entity_poly.entity_id
_entity_poly.type
_entity_poly.pdbx_seq_one_letter_code
_entity_poly.pdbx_strand_id
1 'polypeptide(L)'
;MEAVDLGQLLSAQQDRRIRVIENLLRGKKTVSTLYWGQRYRLLPLLNLDKHLQRGGLDDAIQELQHRGWATVDGDQATVRLTAAGEQQLAQRAYYRPVTTDQWVNLDLVAARQRLLLAVQVTSQFAHSTARYYPLATDQETRRAVRQWFHRRKSPTLAPQLGAALTHSLQQLPGQTAGVVTDQFTGFGQPGLTSEQVAAAHQWTVWEVHLMQIDGVVQIAQDARQADHPLHDLLGPLWQVPISRSAQATLTAIEAGGDLARVATIRKIKLSTVREHLLEAAIMLPLRDFPYERVLPPQVRQDFAAVLAGSVDDWQYTNLPEELQTRYDFFYFRLFAIWQIKEATA
;
A
#
# COMPACT_ATOMS: atom_id res chain seq x y z
N MET A 1 6.33 -14.89 0.22
CA MET A 1 5.66 -15.04 -1.09
C MET A 1 6.28 -16.20 -1.81
N GLU A 2 5.45 -17.06 -2.38
CA GLU A 2 5.84 -18.17 -3.23
C GLU A 2 5.85 -17.74 -4.72
N ALA A 3 6.29 -18.64 -5.61
CA ALA A 3 6.34 -18.40 -7.05
C ALA A 3 5.00 -17.95 -7.63
N VAL A 4 3.91 -18.58 -7.21
CA VAL A 4 2.55 -18.24 -7.67
C VAL A 4 2.17 -16.82 -7.24
N ASP A 5 2.49 -16.41 -6.02
CA ASP A 5 2.19 -15.08 -5.48
C ASP A 5 2.95 -14.00 -6.25
N LEU A 6 4.25 -14.21 -6.47
CA LEU A 6 5.06 -13.28 -7.25
C LEU A 6 4.56 -13.19 -8.70
N GLY A 7 4.18 -14.32 -9.29
CA GLY A 7 3.60 -14.38 -10.63
C GLY A 7 2.41 -13.43 -10.80
N GLN A 8 1.58 -13.25 -9.76
CA GLN A 8 0.44 -12.34 -9.79
C GLN A 8 0.81 -10.85 -9.83
N LEU A 9 2.06 -10.50 -9.54
CA LEU A 9 2.59 -9.14 -9.58
C LEU A 9 3.32 -8.82 -10.90
N LEU A 10 3.57 -9.84 -11.73
CA LEU A 10 4.26 -9.72 -13.01
C LEU A 10 3.28 -9.40 -14.15
N SER A 11 3.81 -9.15 -15.35
CA SER A 11 3.03 -8.87 -16.56
C SER A 11 3.68 -9.54 -17.76
N ALA A 12 2.88 -9.98 -18.73
CA ALA A 12 3.38 -10.47 -20.01
C ALA A 12 3.68 -9.33 -21.01
N GLN A 13 3.15 -8.14 -20.75
CA GLN A 13 3.25 -6.96 -21.63
C GLN A 13 4.26 -5.94 -21.12
N GLN A 14 4.65 -6.01 -19.84
CA GLN A 14 5.55 -5.04 -19.21
C GLN A 14 6.61 -5.72 -18.34
N ASP A 15 7.87 -5.35 -18.56
CA ASP A 15 8.98 -5.76 -17.70
C ASP A 15 8.86 -5.19 -16.29
N ARG A 16 9.02 -6.06 -15.29
CA ARG A 16 9.04 -5.67 -13.88
C ARG A 16 10.44 -5.75 -13.32
N ARG A 17 10.93 -4.64 -12.78
CA ARG A 17 12.17 -4.60 -11.99
C ARG A 17 11.92 -5.25 -10.63
N ILE A 18 12.56 -6.38 -10.34
CA ILE A 18 12.34 -7.12 -9.08
C ILE A 18 12.71 -6.30 -7.86
N ARG A 19 13.81 -5.54 -7.94
CA ARG A 19 14.22 -4.64 -6.85
C ARG A 19 13.16 -3.60 -6.51
N VAL A 20 12.31 -3.20 -7.46
CA VAL A 20 11.19 -2.30 -7.16
C VAL A 20 10.15 -3.03 -6.30
N ILE A 21 9.77 -4.25 -6.67
CA ILE A 21 8.80 -5.06 -5.91
C ILE A 21 9.30 -5.32 -4.48
N GLU A 22 10.56 -5.75 -4.33
CA GLU A 22 11.18 -5.95 -3.01
C GLU A 22 11.22 -4.65 -2.20
N ASN A 23 11.59 -3.53 -2.83
CA ASN A 23 11.66 -2.24 -2.15
C ASN A 23 10.27 -1.77 -1.70
N LEU A 24 9.22 -2.00 -2.49
CA LEU A 24 7.84 -1.71 -2.10
C LEU A 24 7.45 -2.51 -0.86
N LEU A 25 7.59 -3.84 -0.91
CA LEU A 25 7.28 -4.74 0.22
C LEU A 25 7.98 -4.28 1.51
N ARG A 26 9.25 -3.91 1.40
CA ARG A 26 10.07 -3.42 2.52
C ARG A 26 9.77 -1.99 2.97
N GLY A 27 8.95 -1.24 2.23
CA GLY A 27 8.60 0.14 2.55
C GLY A 27 9.63 1.19 2.15
N LYS A 28 10.55 0.89 1.21
CA LYS A 28 11.57 1.84 0.73
C LYS A 28 11.00 2.83 -0.28
N LYS A 29 10.60 4.00 0.20
CA LYS A 29 9.94 5.06 -0.57
C LYS A 29 10.90 5.99 -1.34
N THR A 30 11.92 5.48 -2.03
CA THR A 30 12.69 6.33 -2.95
C THR A 30 11.81 6.75 -4.13
N VAL A 31 12.05 7.92 -4.72
CA VAL A 31 11.28 8.39 -5.89
C VAL A 31 11.26 7.36 -7.01
N SER A 32 12.39 6.68 -7.27
CA SER A 32 12.44 5.61 -8.28
C SER A 32 11.55 4.42 -7.93
N THR A 33 11.55 3.97 -6.67
CA THR A 33 10.68 2.86 -6.24
C THR A 33 9.21 3.27 -6.36
N LEU A 34 8.85 4.47 -5.89
CA LEU A 34 7.48 4.97 -5.94
C LEU A 34 7.00 5.15 -7.39
N TYR A 35 7.84 5.71 -8.26
CA TYR A 35 7.50 5.90 -9.67
C TYR A 35 7.18 4.58 -10.34
N TRP A 36 8.08 3.59 -10.22
CA TRP A 36 7.85 2.28 -10.83
C TRP A 36 6.71 1.54 -10.14
N GLY A 37 6.55 1.67 -8.82
CA GLY A 37 5.39 1.15 -8.10
C GLY A 37 4.07 1.71 -8.64
N GLN A 38 4.00 3.01 -8.93
CA GLN A 38 2.82 3.61 -9.56
C GLN A 38 2.62 3.07 -10.96
N ARG A 39 3.67 3.11 -11.79
CA ARG A 39 3.62 2.65 -13.18
C ARG A 39 3.21 1.19 -13.29
N TYR A 40 3.58 0.37 -12.30
CA TYR A 40 3.25 -1.04 -12.20
C TYR A 40 1.91 -1.32 -11.50
N ARG A 41 1.26 -0.31 -10.93
CA ARG A 41 0.07 -0.42 -10.08
C ARG A 41 0.30 -1.29 -8.83
N LEU A 42 1.51 -1.22 -8.28
CA LEU A 42 1.97 -2.00 -7.12
C LEU A 42 2.24 -1.15 -5.87
N LEU A 43 1.87 0.13 -5.86
CA LEU A 43 1.96 0.97 -4.65
C LEU A 43 1.31 0.36 -3.39
N PRO A 44 0.18 -0.38 -3.47
CA PRO A 44 -0.39 -1.04 -2.29
C PRO A 44 0.54 -2.04 -1.60
N LEU A 45 1.59 -2.54 -2.27
CA LEU A 45 2.60 -3.41 -1.66
C LEU A 45 3.48 -2.71 -0.62
N LEU A 46 3.40 -1.37 -0.52
CA LEU A 46 4.19 -0.60 0.42
C LEU A 46 4.02 -1.11 1.86
N ASN A 47 5.13 -1.56 2.45
CA ASN A 47 5.22 -2.05 3.84
C ASN A 47 4.54 -3.39 4.14
N LEU A 48 4.11 -4.17 3.14
CA LEU A 48 3.45 -5.45 3.40
C LEU A 48 4.41 -6.55 3.89
N ASP A 49 5.71 -6.42 3.62
CA ASP A 49 6.72 -7.31 4.20
C ASP A 49 8.03 -6.55 4.49
N LYS A 50 8.06 -5.92 5.68
CA LYS A 50 9.25 -5.18 6.17
C LYS A 50 10.43 -6.08 6.50
N HIS A 51 10.19 -7.39 6.70
CA HIS A 51 11.21 -8.35 7.11
C HIS A 51 11.83 -9.07 5.91
N LEU A 52 11.29 -8.88 4.70
CA LEU A 52 11.85 -9.39 3.47
C LEU A 52 13.33 -9.02 3.34
N GLN A 53 14.17 -10.05 3.26
CA GLN A 53 15.60 -9.89 3.04
C GLN A 53 15.88 -9.46 1.60
N ARG A 54 17.07 -8.92 1.35
CA ARG A 54 17.51 -8.61 -0.02
C ARG A 54 17.69 -9.94 -0.77
N GLY A 55 17.04 -10.09 -1.93
CA GLY A 55 17.01 -11.37 -2.64
C GLY A 55 15.94 -12.33 -2.13
N GLY A 56 15.04 -11.88 -1.23
CA GLY A 56 13.99 -12.73 -0.66
C GLY A 56 12.93 -13.19 -1.67
N LEU A 57 13.02 -12.77 -2.93
CA LEU A 57 12.18 -13.23 -4.03
C LEU A 57 12.95 -14.11 -5.05
N ASP A 58 14.25 -14.33 -4.87
CA ASP A 58 15.09 -15.00 -5.86
C ASP A 58 14.64 -16.45 -6.09
N ASP A 59 14.29 -17.19 -5.03
CA ASP A 59 13.76 -18.56 -5.14
C ASP A 59 12.43 -18.61 -5.91
N ALA A 60 11.53 -17.66 -5.65
CA ALA A 60 10.25 -17.56 -6.36
C ALA A 60 10.46 -17.26 -7.86
N ILE A 61 11.46 -16.44 -8.20
CA ILE A 61 11.82 -16.13 -9.59
C ILE A 61 12.41 -17.36 -10.28
N GLN A 62 13.34 -18.06 -9.64
CA GLN A 62 13.95 -19.27 -10.18
C GLN A 62 12.90 -20.34 -10.46
N GLU A 63 11.93 -20.52 -9.56
CA GLU A 63 10.83 -21.47 -9.77
C GLU A 63 9.93 -21.04 -10.95
N LEU A 64 9.59 -19.75 -11.08
CA LEU A 64 8.84 -19.25 -12.24
C LEU A 64 9.59 -19.48 -13.55
N GLN A 65 10.90 -19.28 -13.58
CA GLN A 65 11.73 -19.56 -14.76
C GLN A 65 11.80 -21.05 -15.08
N HIS A 66 12.03 -21.89 -14.06
CA HIS A 66 12.12 -23.35 -14.22
C HIS A 66 10.82 -23.93 -14.79
N ARG A 67 9.66 -23.38 -14.39
CA ARG A 67 8.35 -23.73 -14.95
C ARG A 67 8.10 -23.17 -16.37
N GLY A 68 8.99 -22.32 -16.89
CA GLY A 68 8.80 -21.61 -18.14
C GLY A 68 7.69 -20.53 -18.07
N TRP A 69 7.32 -20.09 -16.86
CA TRP A 69 6.25 -19.11 -16.63
C TRP A 69 6.75 -17.66 -16.70
N ALA A 70 8.05 -17.44 -16.52
CA ALA A 70 8.66 -16.13 -16.63
C ALA A 70 10.02 -16.19 -17.34
N THR A 71 10.36 -15.11 -18.02
CA THR A 71 11.71 -14.82 -18.53
C THR A 71 12.35 -13.77 -17.65
N VAL A 72 13.66 -13.91 -17.42
CA VAL A 72 14.47 -12.93 -16.68
C VAL A 72 15.52 -12.38 -17.63
N ASP A 73 15.59 -11.06 -17.70
CA ASP A 73 16.72 -10.36 -18.29
C ASP A 73 17.75 -10.11 -17.17
N GLY A 74 18.88 -10.81 -17.25
CA GLY A 74 19.95 -10.74 -16.26
C GLY A 74 20.68 -9.39 -16.25
N ASP A 75 20.73 -8.69 -17.39
CA ASP A 75 21.44 -7.42 -17.53
C ASP A 75 20.62 -6.28 -16.93
N GLN A 76 19.30 -6.31 -17.14
CA GLN A 76 18.36 -5.29 -16.63
C GLN A 76 17.74 -5.64 -15.26
N ALA A 77 17.97 -6.87 -14.76
CA ALA A 77 17.33 -7.42 -13.58
C ALA A 77 15.80 -7.27 -13.62
N THR A 78 15.22 -7.49 -14.80
CA THR A 78 13.77 -7.42 -15.06
C THR A 78 13.20 -8.81 -15.31
N VAL A 79 11.92 -8.95 -14.99
CA VAL A 79 11.17 -10.20 -15.15
C VAL A 79 9.86 -9.91 -15.87
N ARG A 80 9.51 -10.79 -16.79
CA ARG A 80 8.28 -10.75 -17.58
C ARG A 80 7.63 -12.12 -17.59
N LEU A 81 6.30 -12.17 -17.55
CA LEU A 81 5.58 -13.43 -17.75
C LEU A 81 5.70 -13.88 -19.20
N THR A 82 5.81 -15.18 -19.41
CA THR A 82 5.59 -15.80 -20.71
C THR A 82 4.10 -15.96 -20.96
N ALA A 83 3.69 -16.18 -22.21
CA ALA A 83 2.30 -16.53 -22.52
C ALA A 83 1.82 -17.78 -21.76
N ALA A 84 2.72 -18.77 -21.58
CA ALA A 84 2.45 -19.95 -20.77
C ALA A 84 2.22 -19.59 -19.30
N GLY A 85 3.05 -18.73 -18.71
CA GLY A 85 2.89 -18.27 -17.34
C GLY A 85 1.59 -17.50 -17.11
N GLU A 86 1.24 -16.60 -18.02
CA GLU A 86 -0.03 -15.85 -17.97
C GLU A 86 -1.24 -16.80 -17.99
N GLN A 87 -1.24 -17.78 -18.90
CA GLN A 87 -2.31 -18.78 -18.98
C GLN A 87 -2.41 -19.64 -17.71
N GLN A 88 -1.28 -20.12 -17.19
CA GLN A 88 -1.26 -20.98 -16.00
C GLN A 88 -1.71 -20.24 -14.75
N LEU A 89 -1.27 -18.99 -14.57
CA LEU A 89 -1.68 -18.15 -13.45
C LEU A 89 -3.16 -17.73 -13.53
N ALA A 90 -3.72 -17.61 -14.73
CA ALA A 90 -5.13 -17.30 -14.94
C ALA A 90 -6.08 -18.50 -14.65
N GLN A 91 -5.60 -19.73 -14.82
CA GLN A 91 -6.38 -20.94 -14.52
C GLN A 91 -6.55 -21.20 -13.03
N ARG A 92 -5.64 -20.69 -12.20
CA ARG A 92 -5.71 -20.83 -10.75
C ARG A 92 -6.61 -19.72 -10.18
N ALA A 93 -7.64 -20.12 -9.43
CA ALA A 93 -8.35 -19.18 -8.58
C ALA A 93 -7.36 -18.59 -7.57
N TYR A 94 -7.15 -17.28 -7.64
CA TYR A 94 -6.23 -16.55 -6.79
C TYR A 94 -6.93 -15.34 -6.19
N TYR A 95 -6.71 -15.07 -4.92
CA TYR A 95 -7.37 -13.95 -4.25
C TYR A 95 -6.96 -12.59 -4.83
N ARG A 96 -7.94 -11.80 -5.27
CA ARG A 96 -7.75 -10.42 -5.73
C ARG A 96 -8.27 -9.47 -4.66
N PRO A 97 -7.40 -8.67 -4.02
CA PRO A 97 -7.86 -7.80 -2.96
C PRO A 97 -8.76 -6.69 -3.48
N VAL A 98 -9.76 -6.30 -2.69
CA VAL A 98 -10.83 -5.37 -3.10
C VAL A 98 -10.73 -4.01 -2.43
N THR A 99 -9.84 -3.84 -1.44
CA THR A 99 -9.68 -2.56 -0.72
C THR A 99 -8.33 -1.87 -0.95
N THR A 100 -7.58 -2.29 -1.99
CA THR A 100 -6.18 -1.86 -2.24
C THR A 100 -5.98 -0.36 -2.29
N ASP A 101 -6.99 0.38 -2.77
CA ASP A 101 -6.94 1.84 -2.91
C ASP A 101 -6.78 2.56 -1.58
N GLN A 102 -7.16 1.91 -0.47
CA GLN A 102 -7.09 2.48 0.86
C GLN A 102 -5.85 2.02 1.65
N TRP A 103 -5.11 1.01 1.17
CA TRP A 103 -4.05 0.36 1.95
C TRP A 103 -2.93 1.32 2.35
N VAL A 104 -2.52 2.21 1.42
CA VAL A 104 -1.46 3.18 1.67
C VAL A 104 -1.88 4.31 2.61
N ASN A 105 -3.19 4.47 2.86
CA ASN A 105 -3.77 5.49 3.71
C ASN A 105 -3.97 5.04 5.16
N LEU A 106 -3.74 3.78 5.48
CA LEU A 106 -3.95 3.21 6.80
C LEU A 106 -2.64 2.67 7.38
N ASP A 107 -2.38 2.91 8.66
CA ASP A 107 -1.37 2.13 9.37
C ASP A 107 -1.88 0.69 9.58
N LEU A 108 -1.64 -0.17 8.59
CA LEU A 108 -2.14 -1.56 8.57
C LEU A 108 -1.68 -2.37 9.79
N VAL A 109 -0.44 -2.16 10.25
CA VAL A 109 0.13 -2.91 11.36
C VAL A 109 -0.59 -2.52 12.66
N ALA A 110 -0.69 -1.22 12.93
CA ALA A 110 -1.39 -0.72 14.11
C ALA A 110 -2.89 -1.07 14.06
N ALA A 111 -3.52 -0.96 12.89
CA ALA A 111 -4.94 -1.24 12.71
C ALA A 111 -5.26 -2.71 13.02
N ARG A 112 -4.48 -3.65 12.45
CA ARG A 112 -4.63 -5.08 12.72
C ARG A 112 -4.42 -5.39 14.20
N GLN A 113 -3.34 -4.90 14.80
CA GLN A 113 -3.03 -5.19 16.21
C GLN A 113 -4.09 -4.62 17.16
N ARG A 114 -4.57 -3.39 16.91
CA ARG A 114 -5.64 -2.75 17.69
C ARG A 114 -6.96 -3.49 17.53
N LEU A 115 -7.33 -3.89 16.31
CA LEU A 115 -8.55 -4.66 16.04
C LEU A 115 -8.54 -5.99 16.80
N LEU A 116 -7.50 -6.81 16.61
CA LEU A 116 -7.41 -8.14 17.22
C LEU A 116 -7.45 -8.06 18.76
N LEU A 117 -6.71 -7.12 19.34
CA LEU A 117 -6.71 -6.93 20.80
C LEU A 117 -8.05 -6.38 21.31
N ALA A 118 -8.71 -5.47 20.58
CA ALA A 118 -10.03 -4.96 20.95
C ALA A 118 -11.08 -6.08 20.95
N VAL A 119 -11.09 -6.94 19.93
CA VAL A 119 -11.98 -8.11 19.87
C VAL A 119 -11.73 -9.04 21.05
N GLN A 120 -10.47 -9.35 21.37
CA GLN A 120 -10.14 -10.19 22.51
C GLN A 120 -10.62 -9.59 23.84
N VAL A 121 -10.31 -8.31 24.08
CA VAL A 121 -10.72 -7.60 25.31
C VAL A 121 -12.24 -7.60 25.45
N THR A 122 -12.97 -7.32 24.37
CA THR A 122 -14.43 -7.31 24.38
C THR A 122 -15.03 -8.69 24.60
N SER A 123 -14.48 -9.73 23.97
CA SER A 123 -14.90 -11.12 24.18
C SER A 123 -14.70 -11.55 25.65
N GLN A 124 -13.50 -11.31 26.21
CA GLN A 124 -13.20 -11.64 27.59
C GLN A 124 -14.10 -10.88 28.58
N PHE A 125 -14.36 -9.59 28.30
CA PHE A 125 -15.28 -8.78 29.08
C PHE A 125 -16.71 -9.32 29.07
N ALA A 126 -17.21 -9.73 27.90
CA ALA A 126 -18.56 -10.30 27.76
C ALA A 126 -18.75 -11.57 28.60
N HIS A 127 -17.68 -12.34 28.81
CA HIS A 127 -17.65 -13.55 29.64
C HIS A 127 -17.15 -13.30 31.07
N SER A 128 -17.17 -12.05 31.55
CA SER A 128 -16.73 -11.67 32.91
C SER A 128 -15.32 -12.16 33.28
N THR A 129 -14.45 -12.36 32.29
CA THR A 129 -13.10 -12.91 32.49
C THR A 129 -12.07 -11.79 32.50
N ALA A 130 -11.61 -11.42 33.69
CA ALA A 130 -10.62 -10.35 33.87
C ALA A 130 -9.16 -10.82 33.79
N ARG A 131 -8.91 -12.13 33.98
CA ARG A 131 -7.58 -12.74 33.94
C ARG A 131 -7.45 -13.61 32.69
N TYR A 132 -6.69 -13.12 31.72
CA TYR A 132 -6.35 -13.82 30.49
C TYR A 132 -5.00 -13.34 29.98
N TYR A 133 -4.41 -14.07 29.05
CA TYR A 133 -3.18 -13.65 28.37
C TYR A 133 -3.55 -12.76 27.17
N PRO A 134 -3.31 -11.44 27.22
CA PRO A 134 -3.60 -10.56 26.10
C PRO A 134 -2.67 -10.87 24.93
N LEU A 135 -3.14 -10.66 23.71
CA LEU A 135 -2.32 -10.76 22.50
C LEU A 135 -1.07 -9.89 22.62
N ALA A 136 0.08 -10.46 22.27
CA ALA A 136 1.36 -9.77 22.29
C ALA A 136 1.35 -8.63 21.25
N THR A 137 1.42 -7.40 21.75
CA THR A 137 1.35 -6.17 20.97
C THR A 137 2.29 -5.12 21.56
N ASP A 138 2.63 -4.09 20.79
CA ASP A 138 3.49 -3.02 21.25
C ASP A 138 2.83 -2.18 22.37
N GLN A 139 3.60 -1.31 23.01
CA GLN A 139 3.10 -0.52 24.13
C GLN A 139 2.05 0.53 23.72
N GLU A 140 2.18 1.11 22.53
CA GLU A 140 1.24 2.10 22.01
C GLU A 140 -0.11 1.45 21.74
N THR A 141 -0.13 0.30 21.07
CA THR A 141 -1.36 -0.49 20.83
C THR A 141 -2.08 -0.83 22.13
N ARG A 142 -1.36 -1.34 23.14
CA ARG A 142 -1.97 -1.68 24.45
C ARG A 142 -2.57 -0.45 25.14
N ARG A 143 -1.89 0.70 25.08
CA ARG A 143 -2.40 1.96 25.64
C ARG A 143 -3.66 2.42 24.92
N ALA A 144 -3.65 2.40 23.58
CA ALA A 144 -4.79 2.81 22.76
C ALA A 144 -6.03 1.95 23.03
N VAL A 145 -5.89 0.62 23.01
CA VAL A 145 -7.01 -0.30 23.29
C VAL A 145 -7.52 -0.15 24.73
N ARG A 146 -6.63 0.02 25.71
CA ARG A 146 -7.05 0.27 27.10
C ARG A 146 -7.88 1.55 27.24
N GLN A 147 -7.44 2.65 26.64
CA GLN A 147 -8.17 3.92 26.68
C GLN A 147 -9.51 3.84 25.95
N TRP A 148 -9.55 3.18 24.80
CA TRP A 148 -10.78 2.91 24.05
C TRP A 148 -11.75 2.07 24.89
N PHE A 149 -11.28 0.96 25.45
CA PHE A 149 -12.10 0.06 26.24
C PHE A 149 -12.67 0.76 27.47
N HIS A 150 -11.88 1.55 28.21
CA HIS A 150 -12.39 2.30 29.37
C HIS A 150 -13.51 3.29 28.99
N ARG A 151 -13.45 3.90 27.80
CA ARG A 151 -14.49 4.83 27.31
C ARG A 151 -15.75 4.12 26.82
N ARG A 152 -15.61 2.96 26.18
CA ARG A 152 -16.72 2.24 25.53
C ARG A 152 -17.30 1.09 26.36
N LYS A 153 -16.65 0.71 27.47
CA LYS A 153 -17.09 -0.41 28.32
C LYS A 153 -18.51 -0.17 28.82
N SER A 154 -19.44 -0.97 28.33
CA SER A 154 -20.82 -1.05 28.75
C SER A 154 -21.35 -2.47 28.47
N PRO A 155 -22.50 -2.87 29.04
CA PRO A 155 -23.14 -4.14 28.67
C PRO A 155 -23.46 -4.27 27.17
N THR A 156 -23.57 -3.16 26.44
CA THR A 156 -23.89 -3.15 25.00
C THR A 156 -22.67 -3.24 24.09
N LEU A 157 -21.44 -3.13 24.62
CA LEU A 157 -20.22 -3.10 23.79
C LEU A 157 -20.05 -4.35 22.95
N ALA A 158 -20.22 -5.54 23.54
CA ALA A 158 -20.05 -6.81 22.83
C ALA A 158 -21.06 -7.00 21.68
N PRO A 159 -22.39 -6.85 21.89
CA PRO A 159 -23.35 -6.96 20.79
C PRO A 159 -23.17 -5.85 19.74
N GLN A 160 -22.84 -4.62 20.13
CA GLN A 160 -22.56 -3.53 19.18
C GLN A 160 -21.33 -3.82 18.33
N LEU A 161 -20.23 -4.29 18.94
CA LEU A 161 -19.02 -4.66 18.21
C LEU A 161 -19.28 -5.84 17.27
N GLY A 162 -19.98 -6.88 17.73
CA GLY A 162 -20.35 -8.03 16.89
C GLY A 162 -21.18 -7.63 15.67
N ALA A 163 -22.20 -6.78 15.85
CA ALA A 163 -23.02 -6.27 14.75
C ALA A 163 -22.20 -5.44 13.75
N ALA A 164 -21.34 -4.54 14.25
CA ALA A 164 -20.49 -3.71 13.41
C ALA A 164 -19.49 -4.53 12.58
N LEU A 165 -18.80 -5.50 13.20
CA LEU A 165 -17.88 -6.40 12.49
C LEU A 165 -18.61 -7.25 11.45
N THR A 166 -19.81 -7.74 11.77
CA THR A 166 -20.63 -8.50 10.81
C THR A 166 -20.99 -7.64 9.60
N HIS A 167 -21.42 -6.39 9.82
CA HIS A 167 -21.74 -5.46 8.74
C HIS A 167 -20.53 -5.18 7.83
N SER A 168 -19.36 -4.94 8.41
CA SER A 168 -18.14 -4.72 7.62
C SER A 168 -17.74 -5.95 6.81
N LEU A 169 -17.75 -7.14 7.43
CA LEU A 169 -17.28 -8.35 6.77
C LEU A 169 -18.26 -8.90 5.72
N GLN A 170 -19.55 -8.59 5.82
CA GLN A 170 -20.55 -8.92 4.79
C GLN A 170 -20.34 -8.18 3.46
N GLN A 171 -19.55 -7.10 3.45
CA GLN A 171 -19.18 -6.37 2.24
C GLN A 171 -18.03 -7.03 1.46
N LEU A 172 -17.40 -8.06 2.03
CA LEU A 172 -16.28 -8.80 1.44
C LEU A 172 -16.72 -10.19 0.97
N PRO A 173 -15.93 -10.85 0.11
CA PRO A 173 -16.14 -12.26 -0.20
C PRO A 173 -16.20 -13.11 1.08
N GLY A 174 -17.09 -14.11 1.12
CA GLY A 174 -17.31 -14.92 2.33
C GLY A 174 -16.04 -15.63 2.84
N GLN A 175 -15.15 -16.03 1.92
CA GLN A 175 -13.83 -16.57 2.29
C GLN A 175 -12.97 -15.55 3.04
N THR A 176 -12.96 -14.29 2.62
CA THR A 176 -12.22 -13.20 3.27
C THR A 176 -12.78 -12.95 4.67
N ALA A 177 -14.11 -12.90 4.80
CA ALA A 177 -14.77 -12.79 6.10
C ALA A 177 -14.36 -13.93 7.05
N GLY A 178 -14.35 -15.18 6.55
CA GLY A 178 -13.90 -16.35 7.30
C GLY A 178 -12.45 -16.22 7.78
N VAL A 179 -11.52 -15.89 6.87
CA VAL A 179 -10.10 -15.65 7.22
C VAL A 179 -9.93 -14.58 8.29
N VAL A 180 -10.75 -13.53 8.26
CA VAL A 180 -10.68 -12.46 9.25
C VAL A 180 -11.17 -12.95 10.61
N THR A 181 -12.33 -13.62 10.65
CA THR A 181 -12.90 -14.14 11.90
C THR A 181 -12.06 -15.26 12.51
N ASP A 182 -11.41 -16.08 11.69
CA ASP A 182 -10.55 -17.17 12.15
C ASP A 182 -9.35 -16.68 12.96
N GLN A 183 -8.90 -15.44 12.76
CA GLN A 183 -7.81 -14.85 13.55
C GLN A 183 -8.26 -14.34 14.92
N PHE A 184 -9.57 -14.16 15.13
CA PHE A 184 -10.06 -13.57 16.37
C PHE A 184 -9.83 -14.52 17.54
N THR A 185 -9.15 -14.00 18.56
CA THR A 185 -8.96 -14.70 19.83
C THR A 185 -9.93 -14.15 20.85
N GLY A 186 -10.61 -15.01 21.60
CA GLY A 186 -11.61 -14.63 22.58
C GLY A 186 -11.64 -15.56 23.80
N PHE A 187 -12.72 -15.48 24.58
CA PHE A 187 -12.95 -16.38 25.70
C PHE A 187 -13.09 -17.82 25.20
N GLY A 188 -12.18 -18.71 25.63
CA GLY A 188 -12.20 -20.13 25.28
C GLY A 188 -11.92 -20.46 23.81
N GLN A 189 -11.57 -19.46 22.98
CA GLN A 189 -11.32 -19.64 21.55
C GLN A 189 -9.99 -18.99 21.14
N PRO A 190 -8.93 -19.78 20.89
CA PRO A 190 -7.72 -19.26 20.27
C PRO A 190 -7.97 -18.96 18.79
N GLY A 191 -7.43 -17.86 18.29
CA GLY A 191 -7.41 -17.59 16.86
C GLY A 191 -6.43 -18.51 16.13
N LEU A 192 -6.69 -18.79 14.85
CA LEU A 192 -5.85 -19.57 13.96
C LEU A 192 -4.68 -18.74 13.42
N THR A 193 -3.55 -19.40 13.16
CA THR A 193 -2.41 -18.79 12.46
C THR A 193 -2.65 -18.74 10.95
N SER A 194 -1.93 -17.86 10.25
CA SER A 194 -2.05 -17.76 8.79
C SER A 194 -1.67 -19.08 8.09
N GLU A 195 -0.72 -19.83 8.64
CA GLU A 195 -0.32 -21.15 8.13
C GLU A 195 -1.42 -22.20 8.33
N GLN A 196 -2.12 -22.17 9.47
CA GLN A 196 -3.24 -23.09 9.72
C GLN A 196 -4.40 -22.83 8.76
N VAL A 197 -4.74 -21.55 8.54
CA VAL A 197 -5.78 -21.14 7.59
C VAL A 197 -5.37 -21.49 6.15
N ALA A 198 -4.14 -21.20 5.76
CA ALA A 198 -3.61 -21.52 4.44
C ALA A 198 -3.68 -23.03 4.15
N ALA A 199 -3.25 -23.87 5.11
CA ALA A 199 -3.27 -25.32 4.99
C ALA A 199 -4.70 -25.89 4.89
N ALA A 200 -5.66 -25.34 5.64
CA ALA A 200 -7.05 -25.79 5.62
C ALA A 200 -7.77 -25.53 4.28
N HIS A 201 -7.34 -24.50 3.55
CA HIS A 201 -8.03 -24.02 2.34
C HIS A 201 -7.21 -24.12 1.04
N GLN A 202 -6.00 -24.71 1.10
CA GLN A 202 -5.06 -24.80 -0.04
C GLN A 202 -4.68 -23.43 -0.64
N TRP A 203 -4.67 -22.40 0.18
CA TRP A 203 -4.17 -21.07 -0.18
C TRP A 203 -2.69 -20.94 0.15
N THR A 204 -2.01 -19.97 -0.47
CA THR A 204 -0.71 -19.55 0.06
C THR A 204 -0.89 -18.72 1.33
N VAL A 205 0.14 -18.65 2.17
CA VAL A 205 0.16 -17.76 3.34
C VAL A 205 0.00 -16.29 2.92
N TRP A 206 0.47 -15.96 1.72
CA TRP A 206 0.33 -14.61 1.17
C TRP A 206 -1.11 -14.30 0.77
N GLU A 207 -1.84 -15.22 0.13
CA GLU A 207 -3.28 -15.05 -0.15
C GLU A 207 -4.07 -14.81 1.13
N VAL A 208 -3.78 -15.59 2.17
CA VAL A 208 -4.35 -15.37 3.51
C VAL A 208 -4.02 -13.96 3.99
N HIS A 209 -2.74 -13.55 3.97
CA HIS A 209 -2.32 -12.21 4.39
C HIS A 209 -3.07 -11.09 3.67
N LEU A 210 -3.27 -11.20 2.35
CA LEU A 210 -4.04 -10.24 1.56
C LEU A 210 -5.52 -10.16 2.01
N MET A 211 -6.15 -11.30 2.28
CA MET A 211 -7.52 -11.35 2.82
C MET A 211 -7.60 -10.70 4.22
N GLN A 212 -6.59 -10.91 5.06
CA GLN A 212 -6.52 -10.28 6.39
C GLN A 212 -6.43 -8.76 6.29
N ILE A 213 -5.62 -8.25 5.34
CA ILE A 213 -5.50 -6.80 5.10
C ILE A 213 -6.84 -6.23 4.64
N ASP A 214 -7.50 -6.85 3.66
CA ASP A 214 -8.81 -6.39 3.19
C ASP A 214 -9.85 -6.30 4.31
N GLY A 215 -9.91 -7.32 5.17
CA GLY A 215 -10.79 -7.29 6.34
C GLY A 215 -10.50 -6.14 7.29
N VAL A 216 -9.23 -5.94 7.64
CA VAL A 216 -8.81 -4.85 8.53
C VAL A 216 -9.14 -3.48 7.92
N VAL A 217 -8.87 -3.31 6.64
CA VAL A 217 -9.11 -2.05 5.92
C VAL A 217 -10.61 -1.76 5.80
N GLN A 218 -11.42 -2.77 5.45
CA GLN A 218 -12.88 -2.62 5.39
C GLN A 218 -13.47 -2.22 6.75
N ILE A 219 -13.08 -2.91 7.82
CA ILE A 219 -13.51 -2.56 9.19
C ILE A 219 -13.04 -1.15 9.57
N ALA A 220 -11.81 -0.78 9.23
CA ALA A 220 -11.28 0.56 9.50
C ALA A 220 -11.99 1.64 8.68
N GLN A 221 -12.48 1.30 7.48
CA GLN A 221 -13.19 2.21 6.59
C GLN A 221 -14.58 2.50 7.14
N ASP A 222 -15.33 1.49 7.57
CA ASP A 222 -16.61 1.67 8.25
C ASP A 222 -16.44 2.39 9.60
N ALA A 223 -15.33 2.13 10.30
CA ALA A 223 -14.97 2.83 11.52
C ALA A 223 -14.69 4.33 11.36
N ARG A 224 -14.67 4.87 10.13
CA ARG A 224 -14.64 6.32 9.92
C ARG A 224 -15.96 6.99 10.34
N GLN A 225 -17.07 6.26 10.40
CA GLN A 225 -18.33 6.76 10.95
C GLN A 225 -18.22 6.96 12.46
N ALA A 226 -18.69 8.10 12.97
CA ALA A 226 -18.50 8.51 14.35
C ALA A 226 -19.24 7.62 15.38
N ASP A 227 -20.31 6.95 14.96
CA ASP A 227 -21.11 6.04 15.78
C ASP A 227 -20.51 4.62 15.85
N HIS A 228 -19.63 4.26 14.92
CA HIS A 228 -19.01 2.95 14.86
C HIS A 228 -18.22 2.63 16.16
N PRO A 229 -18.33 1.41 16.73
CA PRO A 229 -17.71 1.07 18.02
C PRO A 229 -16.19 1.18 18.05
N LEU A 230 -15.53 1.08 16.89
CA LEU A 230 -14.08 1.17 16.75
C LEU A 230 -13.58 2.55 16.28
N HIS A 231 -14.46 3.56 16.17
CA HIS A 231 -14.12 4.88 15.61
C HIS A 231 -12.89 5.52 16.29
N ASP A 232 -12.95 5.70 17.61
CA ASP A 232 -11.85 6.29 18.40
C ASP A 232 -10.54 5.48 18.34
N LEU A 233 -10.61 4.20 17.97
CA LEU A 233 -9.47 3.28 17.98
C LEU A 233 -8.75 3.22 16.62
N LEU A 234 -9.53 3.17 15.53
CA LEU A 234 -9.04 3.00 14.16
C LEU A 234 -9.04 4.30 13.35
N GLY A 235 -9.96 5.23 13.62
CA GLY A 235 -10.06 6.53 12.95
C GLY A 235 -8.73 7.31 12.92
N PRO A 236 -7.99 7.43 14.04
CA PRO A 236 -6.71 8.13 14.07
C PRO A 236 -5.56 7.47 13.28
N LEU A 237 -5.74 6.24 12.78
CA LEU A 237 -4.72 5.54 12.00
C LEU A 237 -4.75 5.87 10.51
N TRP A 238 -5.80 6.56 10.05
CA TRP A 238 -5.89 7.07 8.70
C TRP A 238 -4.95 8.27 8.51
N GLN A 239 -4.17 8.25 7.44
CA GLN A 239 -3.10 9.19 7.18
C GLN A 239 -2.99 9.53 5.69
N VAL A 240 -2.47 10.72 5.42
CA VAL A 240 -2.07 11.12 4.06
C VAL A 240 -0.80 10.32 3.70
N PRO A 241 -0.74 9.66 2.52
CA PRO A 241 0.26 8.62 2.25
C PRO A 241 1.65 9.17 1.87
N ILE A 242 1.98 10.38 2.33
CA ILE A 242 3.25 11.08 2.08
C ILE A 242 3.91 11.52 3.39
N SER A 243 5.23 11.65 3.38
CA SER A 243 5.99 12.10 4.54
C SER A 243 5.51 13.46 5.07
N ARG A 244 5.62 13.69 6.39
CA ARG A 244 5.30 15.00 7.00
C ARG A 244 6.11 16.14 6.38
N SER A 245 7.35 15.85 5.96
CA SER A 245 8.22 16.82 5.30
C SER A 245 7.70 17.22 3.91
N ALA A 246 7.15 16.25 3.16
CA ALA A 246 6.49 16.48 1.88
C ALA A 246 5.18 17.25 2.03
N GLN A 247 4.36 16.95 3.04
CA GLN A 247 3.15 17.73 3.35
C GLN A 247 3.50 19.20 3.59
N ALA A 248 4.50 19.46 4.42
CA ALA A 248 4.98 20.82 4.65
C ALA A 248 5.57 21.47 3.38
N THR A 249 6.02 20.68 2.38
CA THR A 249 6.56 21.22 1.12
C THR A 249 5.40 21.67 0.25
N LEU A 250 4.30 20.90 0.20
CA LEU A 250 3.08 21.29 -0.48
C LEU A 250 2.48 22.56 0.12
N THR A 251 2.37 22.65 1.44
CA THR A 251 1.88 23.88 2.11
C THR A 251 2.71 25.11 1.74
N ALA A 252 4.04 24.97 1.63
CA ALA A 252 4.91 26.06 1.22
C ALA A 252 4.73 26.43 -0.27
N ILE A 253 4.43 25.47 -1.14
CA ILE A 253 4.13 25.71 -2.56
C ILE A 253 2.80 26.44 -2.72
N GLU A 254 1.80 26.07 -1.93
CA GLU A 254 0.47 26.71 -1.94
C GLU A 254 0.53 28.17 -1.47
N ALA A 255 1.42 28.47 -0.51
CA ALA A 255 1.71 29.84 -0.06
C ALA A 255 2.38 30.72 -1.15
N GLY A 256 2.85 30.11 -2.25
CA GLY A 256 3.41 30.80 -3.41
C GLY A 256 4.94 30.94 -3.41
N GLY A 257 5.48 31.41 -4.53
CA GLY A 257 6.91 31.47 -4.81
C GLY A 257 7.41 30.30 -5.68
N ASP A 258 8.67 30.39 -6.11
CA ASP A 258 9.32 29.31 -6.87
C ASP A 258 9.92 28.21 -5.95
N LEU A 259 10.39 27.12 -6.57
CA LEU A 259 10.95 25.99 -5.81
C LEU A 259 12.21 26.38 -5.00
N ALA A 260 13.00 27.35 -5.47
CA ALA A 260 14.20 27.84 -4.77
C ALA A 260 13.83 28.65 -3.52
N ARG A 261 12.75 29.42 -3.60
CA ARG A 261 12.17 30.15 -2.48
C ARG A 261 11.62 29.18 -1.43
N VAL A 262 10.91 28.13 -1.86
CA VAL A 262 10.45 27.07 -0.95
C VAL A 262 11.63 26.40 -0.25
N ALA A 263 12.69 26.04 -0.98
CA ALA A 263 13.91 25.47 -0.39
C ALA A 263 14.53 26.40 0.68
N THR A 264 14.59 27.70 0.40
CA THR A 264 15.10 28.73 1.32
C THR A 264 14.23 28.85 2.59
N ILE A 265 12.91 28.97 2.45
CA ILE A 265 11.98 29.09 3.58
C ILE A 265 12.01 27.83 4.44
N ARG A 266 12.02 26.65 3.80
CA ARG A 266 12.05 25.35 4.47
C ARG A 266 13.43 24.97 5.01
N LYS A 267 14.49 25.70 4.65
CA LYS A 267 15.89 25.40 5.00
C LYS A 267 16.31 23.97 4.61
N ILE A 268 15.92 23.54 3.41
CA ILE A 268 16.28 22.24 2.83
C ILE A 268 16.85 22.44 1.43
N LYS A 269 17.52 21.42 0.88
CA LYS A 269 18.07 21.49 -0.48
C LYS A 269 16.94 21.54 -1.51
N LEU A 270 17.18 22.20 -2.64
CA LEU A 270 16.26 22.20 -3.78
C LEU A 270 15.99 20.77 -4.29
N SER A 271 17.00 19.89 -4.27
CA SER A 271 16.82 18.47 -4.59
C SER A 271 15.82 17.79 -3.66
N THR A 272 15.84 18.11 -2.36
CA THR A 272 14.88 17.56 -1.38
C THR A 272 13.46 18.10 -1.60
N VAL A 273 13.31 19.38 -1.98
CA VAL A 273 11.99 19.93 -2.38
C VAL A 273 11.44 19.14 -3.57
N ARG A 274 12.26 18.89 -4.58
CA ARG A 274 11.89 18.13 -5.78
C ARG A 274 11.51 16.69 -5.45
N GLU A 275 12.28 16.01 -4.61
CA GLU A 275 11.95 14.65 -4.15
C GLU A 275 10.60 14.59 -3.43
N HIS A 276 10.33 15.53 -2.51
CA HIS A 276 9.03 15.62 -1.84
C HIS A 276 7.88 15.85 -2.82
N LEU A 277 8.09 16.70 -3.84
CA LEU A 277 7.06 16.97 -4.85
C LEU A 277 6.80 15.76 -5.74
N LEU A 278 7.83 14.98 -6.09
CA LEU A 278 7.65 13.72 -6.82
C LEU A 278 6.95 12.67 -5.96
N GLU A 279 7.31 12.54 -4.67
CA GLU A 279 6.58 11.68 -3.71
C GLU A 279 5.09 12.06 -3.68
N ALA A 280 4.79 13.35 -3.52
CA ALA A 280 3.43 13.87 -3.47
C ALA A 280 2.65 13.64 -4.77
N ALA A 281 3.27 13.96 -5.92
CA ALA A 281 2.66 13.76 -7.22
C ALA A 281 2.33 12.29 -7.48
N ILE A 282 3.11 11.35 -6.96
CA ILE A 282 2.87 9.91 -7.10
C ILE A 282 1.74 9.45 -6.16
N MET A 283 1.83 9.80 -4.88
CA MET A 283 1.04 9.17 -3.80
C MET A 283 -0.32 9.82 -3.55
N LEU A 284 -0.50 11.10 -3.86
CA LEU A 284 -1.79 11.78 -3.70
C LEU A 284 -2.70 11.52 -4.89
N PRO A 285 -4.02 11.73 -4.80
CA PRO A 285 -4.89 11.82 -5.98
C PRO A 285 -4.45 12.90 -6.97
N LEU A 286 -4.81 12.78 -8.25
CA LEU A 286 -4.44 13.74 -9.31
C LEU A 286 -4.85 15.18 -8.95
N ARG A 287 -6.07 15.35 -8.44
CA ARG A 287 -6.65 16.65 -8.04
C ARG A 287 -6.04 17.28 -6.78
N ASP A 288 -5.33 16.49 -5.96
CA ASP A 288 -4.80 16.93 -4.67
C ASP A 288 -3.33 17.40 -4.79
N PHE A 289 -2.76 17.44 -6.00
CA PHE A 289 -1.42 17.95 -6.27
C PHE A 289 -1.48 19.22 -7.16
N PRO A 290 -0.73 20.29 -6.85
CA PRO A 290 -0.85 21.58 -7.53
C PRO A 290 -0.09 21.61 -8.88
N TYR A 291 -0.51 20.80 -9.86
CA TYR A 291 0.15 20.72 -11.18
C TYR A 291 0.24 22.07 -11.89
N GLU A 292 -0.78 22.93 -11.82
CA GLU A 292 -0.73 24.24 -12.48
C GLU A 292 0.41 25.14 -12.00
N ARG A 293 0.87 24.95 -10.75
CA ARG A 293 1.98 25.72 -10.18
C ARG A 293 3.34 25.10 -10.47
N VAL A 294 3.43 23.77 -10.41
CA VAL A 294 4.72 23.05 -10.44
C VAL A 294 5.05 22.51 -11.83
N LEU A 295 4.03 22.25 -12.64
CA LEU A 295 4.12 21.79 -14.02
C LEU A 295 3.16 22.63 -14.94
N PRO A 296 3.45 23.94 -15.14
CA PRO A 296 2.58 24.83 -15.89
C PRO A 296 2.28 24.33 -17.32
N PRO A 297 1.18 24.80 -17.97
CA PRO A 297 0.77 24.37 -19.30
C PRO A 297 1.89 24.40 -20.36
N GLN A 298 2.74 25.45 -20.36
CA GLN A 298 3.86 25.54 -21.30
C GLN A 298 4.85 24.38 -21.14
N VAL A 299 5.18 24.01 -19.90
CA VAL A 299 6.12 22.89 -19.62
C VAL A 299 5.52 21.58 -20.14
N ARG A 300 4.21 21.38 -19.96
CA ARG A 300 3.50 20.21 -20.48
C ARG A 300 3.51 20.15 -22.00
N GLN A 301 3.26 21.29 -22.66
CA GLN A 301 3.28 21.39 -24.12
C GLN A 301 4.66 21.10 -24.70
N ASP A 302 5.70 21.66 -24.08
CA ASP A 302 7.09 21.46 -24.50
C ASP A 302 7.50 19.98 -24.45
N PHE A 303 7.13 19.25 -23.38
CA PHE A 303 7.38 17.81 -23.31
C PHE A 303 6.48 17.00 -24.25
N ALA A 304 5.19 17.33 -24.37
CA ALA A 304 4.25 16.62 -25.23
C ALA A 304 4.60 16.72 -26.72
N ALA A 305 5.32 17.77 -27.14
CA ALA A 305 5.78 17.94 -28.52
C ALA A 305 6.88 16.94 -28.92
N VAL A 306 7.63 16.37 -27.96
CA VAL A 306 8.79 15.53 -28.24
C VAL A 306 8.68 14.11 -27.67
N LEU A 307 7.87 13.92 -26.62
CA LEU A 307 7.64 12.62 -26.01
C LEU A 307 6.38 11.99 -26.59
N ALA A 308 6.56 10.84 -27.26
CA ALA A 308 5.49 10.03 -27.83
C ALA A 308 5.61 8.58 -27.35
N GLY A 309 4.56 7.79 -27.58
CA GLY A 309 4.55 6.36 -27.25
C GLY A 309 4.42 6.05 -25.76
N SER A 310 4.89 4.87 -25.35
CA SER A 310 4.80 4.42 -23.97
C SER A 310 5.74 5.20 -23.07
N VAL A 311 5.23 5.61 -21.90
CA VAL A 311 6.01 6.25 -20.83
C VAL A 311 7.17 5.36 -20.35
N ASP A 312 7.10 4.04 -20.59
CA ASP A 312 8.18 3.11 -20.24
C ASP A 312 9.45 3.29 -21.07
N ASP A 313 9.30 3.81 -22.29
CA ASP A 313 10.40 3.99 -23.25
C ASP A 313 11.07 5.37 -23.12
N TRP A 314 10.48 6.26 -22.31
CA TRP A 314 10.96 7.62 -22.16
C TRP A 314 12.27 7.68 -21.37
N GLN A 315 13.27 8.35 -21.95
CA GLN A 315 14.56 8.59 -21.31
C GLN A 315 14.90 10.06 -21.37
N TYR A 316 15.23 10.64 -20.21
CA TYR A 316 15.59 12.05 -20.10
C TYR A 316 16.78 12.42 -21.00
N THR A 317 17.76 11.54 -21.10
CA THR A 317 18.97 11.74 -21.92
C THR A 317 18.70 11.77 -23.41
N ASN A 318 17.54 11.28 -23.85
CA ASN A 318 17.15 11.24 -25.27
C ASN A 318 16.36 12.49 -25.68
N LEU A 319 16.10 13.42 -24.76
CA LEU A 319 15.44 14.69 -25.07
C LEU A 319 16.37 15.59 -25.90
N PRO A 320 15.81 16.49 -26.74
CA PRO A 320 16.58 17.56 -27.37
C PRO A 320 17.41 18.36 -26.36
N GLU A 321 18.62 18.76 -26.74
CA GLU A 321 19.56 19.50 -25.87
C GLU A 321 18.97 20.80 -25.31
N GLU A 322 18.14 21.48 -26.11
CA GLU A 322 17.41 22.68 -25.71
C GLU A 322 16.48 22.43 -24.52
N LEU A 323 15.77 21.29 -24.52
CA LEU A 323 14.90 20.89 -23.42
C LEU A 323 15.68 20.43 -22.21
N GLN A 324 16.79 19.69 -22.37
CA GLN A 324 17.66 19.28 -21.25
C GLN A 324 18.31 20.50 -20.56
N THR A 325 18.57 21.56 -21.32
CA THR A 325 19.08 22.83 -20.81
C THR A 325 18.02 23.60 -20.01
N ARG A 326 16.77 23.59 -20.51
CA ARG A 326 15.66 24.35 -19.93
C ARG A 326 15.00 23.65 -18.74
N TYR A 327 14.90 22.33 -18.79
CA TYR A 327 14.18 21.51 -17.81
C TYR A 327 15.07 20.38 -17.33
N ASP A 328 15.35 20.37 -16.03
CA ASP A 328 16.05 19.25 -15.42
C ASP A 328 15.16 17.99 -15.30
N PHE A 329 15.79 16.89 -14.88
CA PHE A 329 15.15 15.59 -14.71
C PHE A 329 13.87 15.62 -13.84
N PHE A 330 13.76 16.57 -12.89
CA PHE A 330 12.58 16.66 -12.04
C PHE A 330 11.32 16.96 -12.87
N TYR A 331 11.39 17.92 -13.79
CA TYR A 331 10.23 18.27 -14.62
C TYR A 331 9.85 17.15 -15.58
N PHE A 332 10.85 16.49 -16.20
CA PHE A 332 10.62 15.31 -17.02
C PHE A 332 9.89 14.21 -16.23
N ARG A 333 10.36 13.91 -15.01
CA ARG A 333 9.74 12.89 -14.16
C ARG A 333 8.34 13.28 -13.71
N LEU A 334 8.13 14.54 -13.36
CA LEU A 334 6.82 15.06 -12.95
C LEU A 334 5.81 15.02 -14.11
N PHE A 335 6.25 15.32 -15.33
CA PHE A 335 5.44 15.18 -16.54
C PHE A 335 5.04 13.73 -16.79
N ALA A 336 5.97 12.77 -16.68
CA ALA A 336 5.66 11.35 -16.79
C ALA A 336 4.64 10.88 -15.74
N ILE A 337 4.77 11.32 -14.48
CA ILE A 337 3.79 11.02 -13.42
C ILE A 337 2.42 11.61 -13.76
N TRP A 338 2.36 12.85 -14.24
CA TRP A 338 1.11 13.50 -14.64
C TRP A 338 0.42 12.71 -15.77
N GLN A 339 1.16 12.35 -16.82
CA GLN A 339 0.65 11.54 -17.95
C GLN A 339 0.12 10.16 -17.52
N ILE A 340 0.84 9.46 -16.64
CA ILE A 340 0.37 8.18 -16.09
C ILE A 340 -0.97 8.36 -15.39
N LYS A 341 -1.13 9.43 -14.61
CA LYS A 341 -2.33 9.65 -13.81
C LYS A 341 -3.52 10.10 -14.65
N GLU A 342 -3.33 10.99 -15.61
CA GLU A 342 -4.38 11.40 -16.57
C GLU A 342 -4.94 10.21 -17.35
N ALA A 343 -4.09 9.25 -17.74
CA ALA A 343 -4.54 8.05 -18.45
C ALA A 343 -5.34 7.06 -17.57
N THR A 344 -5.37 7.27 -16.26
CA THR A 344 -6.05 6.39 -15.28
C THR A 344 -7.13 7.09 -14.45
N ALA A 345 -7.28 8.40 -14.60
CA ALA A 345 -8.32 9.20 -13.97
C ALA A 345 -9.61 9.12 -14.80
#